data_AF-A0A914IWM7-F1
#
_entry.id   AF-A0A914IWM7-F1
#
_cell.length_a   1.000
_cell.length_b   1.000
_cell.length_c   1.000
_cell.angle_alpha   90.00
_cell.angle_beta   90.00
_cell.angle_gamma   90.00
#
_symmetry.space_group_name_H-M   'P 1'
#
loop_
_entity.id
_entity.type
_entity.pdbx_description
1 polymer ?
#
loop_
_entity_poly.entity_id
_entity_poly.type
_entity_poly.pdbx_seq_one_letter_code
_entity_poly.pdbx_strand_id
1 'polypeptide(L)'
;MRAKRIVISGDRNQLGFISRVFDFNLTYSTFPKFHKITYQNISYRNPQDVYQLWFDKYAAGYFTTNRTAISMQPVILAAKQALRIAAGFQVLTFTQEEKKELIAKYPNVHTVHEVQGKTYKKVALVRLNPKKLALFDSEKFRSINSNLPEIRRC
;
A
#
# COMPACT_ATOMS: atom_id res chain seq x y z
N MET A 1 -36.72 12.40 3.25
CA MET A 1 -36.49 11.09 2.59
C MET A 1 -35.39 10.33 3.32
N ARG A 2 -35.56 9.03 3.61
CA ARG A 2 -34.52 8.17 4.20
C ARG A 2 -33.93 7.26 3.13
N ALA A 3 -32.63 6.94 3.25
CA ALA A 3 -31.97 6.03 2.33
C ALA A 3 -32.62 4.62 2.40
N LYS A 4 -32.95 4.04 1.24
CA LYS A 4 -33.52 2.69 1.15
C LYS A 4 -32.45 1.59 1.15
N ARG A 5 -31.19 1.96 0.88
CA ARG A 5 -30.04 1.05 0.79
C ARG A 5 -28.76 1.80 1.09
N ILE A 6 -27.86 1.15 1.82
CA ILE A 6 -26.49 1.62 2.08
C ILE A 6 -25.54 0.61 1.45
N VAL A 7 -24.59 1.08 0.65
CA VAL A 7 -23.52 0.27 0.06
C VAL A 7 -22.21 0.83 0.58
N ILE A 8 -21.41 -0.03 1.21
CA ILE A 8 -20.10 0.32 1.77
C ILE A 8 -19.05 -0.45 1.00
N SER A 9 -18.03 0.26 0.51
CA SER A 9 -16.86 -0.32 -0.15
C SER A 9 -15.63 0.03 0.65
N GLY A 10 -14.75 -0.94 0.84
CA GLY A 10 -13.53 -0.79 1.61
C GLY A 10 -12.72 -2.07 1.60
N ASP A 11 -11.53 -1.98 2.18
CA ASP A 11 -10.57 -3.07 2.25
C ASP A 11 -10.09 -3.19 3.70
N ARG A 12 -10.33 -4.36 4.31
CA ARG A 12 -10.00 -4.63 5.71
C ARG A 12 -8.50 -4.78 5.93
N ASN A 13 -7.73 -5.04 4.87
CA ASN A 13 -6.28 -5.17 4.92
C ASN A 13 -5.56 -3.83 4.73
N GLN A 14 -6.29 -2.73 4.48
CA GLN A 14 -5.74 -1.37 4.40
C GLN A 14 -5.85 -0.63 5.73
N LEU A 15 -5.26 0.57 5.79
CA LEU A 15 -5.33 1.45 6.95
C LEU A 15 -6.80 1.80 7.26
N GLY A 16 -7.23 1.43 8.46
CA GLY A 16 -8.53 1.83 9.02
C GLY A 16 -8.50 3.24 9.61
N PHE A 17 -9.63 3.64 10.20
CA PHE A 17 -9.70 4.89 10.94
C PHE A 17 -8.75 4.89 12.13
N ILE A 18 -8.00 5.99 12.30
CA ILE A 18 -7.12 6.22 13.44
C ILE A 18 -7.64 7.43 14.21
N SER A 19 -8.03 7.24 15.48
CA SER A 19 -8.39 8.36 16.35
C SER A 19 -7.17 9.25 16.58
N ARG A 20 -7.35 10.56 16.37
CA ARG A 20 -6.32 11.57 16.66
C ARG A 20 -6.53 12.25 18.02
N VAL A 21 -7.63 11.93 18.69
CA VAL A 21 -7.93 12.43 20.03
C VAL A 21 -7.44 11.38 21.02
N PHE A 22 -6.52 11.82 21.88
CA PHE A 22 -6.00 10.98 22.95
C PHE A 22 -7.12 10.60 23.92
N ASP A 23 -7.11 9.36 24.39
CA ASP A 23 -8.08 8.82 25.34
C ASP A 23 -9.56 8.86 24.90
N PHE A 24 -9.80 8.92 23.58
CA PHE A 24 -11.15 8.87 23.04
C PHE A 24 -11.53 7.45 22.61
N ASN A 25 -12.47 6.85 23.34
CA ASN A 25 -13.00 5.52 23.04
C ASN A 25 -14.09 5.58 21.97
N LEU A 26 -13.87 4.90 20.84
CA LEU A 26 -14.83 4.83 19.74
C LEU A 26 -15.91 3.79 20.02
N THR A 27 -17.15 4.24 20.22
CA THR A 27 -18.30 3.35 20.52
C THR A 27 -18.89 2.66 19.29
N TYR A 28 -18.66 3.19 18.08
CA TYR A 28 -19.23 2.68 16.81
C TYR A 28 -18.18 2.55 15.70
N SER A 29 -17.00 2.04 16.04
CA SER A 29 -15.90 1.87 15.08
C SER A 29 -16.07 0.67 14.14
N THR A 30 -17.05 -0.20 14.40
CA THR A 30 -17.29 -1.40 13.63
C THR A 30 -18.75 -1.52 13.20
N PHE A 31 -18.96 -2.16 12.05
CA PHE A 31 -20.30 -2.54 11.61
C PHE A 31 -20.61 -3.94 12.14
N PRO A 32 -21.63 -4.09 13.01
CA PRO A 32 -21.89 -5.35 13.69
C PRO A 32 -22.37 -6.45 12.74
N LYS A 33 -23.06 -6.08 11.64
CA LYS A 33 -23.56 -7.03 10.66
C LYS A 33 -23.78 -6.38 9.30
N PHE A 34 -23.29 -7.03 8.25
CA PHE A 34 -23.65 -6.72 6.87
C PHE A 34 -24.71 -7.71 6.39
N HIS A 35 -25.74 -7.21 5.71
CA HIS A 35 -26.77 -8.09 5.12
C HIS A 35 -26.20 -8.95 3.97
N LYS A 36 -25.28 -8.37 3.18
CA LYS A 36 -24.58 -9.04 2.08
C LYS A 36 -23.15 -8.50 1.99
N ILE A 37 -22.18 -9.41 1.84
CA ILE A 37 -20.78 -9.07 1.59
C ILE A 37 -20.41 -9.66 0.23
N THR A 38 -19.79 -8.85 -0.63
CA THR A 38 -19.23 -9.28 -1.91
C THR A 38 -17.75 -8.96 -1.93
N TYR A 39 -16.93 -9.96 -2.25
CA TYR A 39 -15.49 -9.79 -2.37
C TYR A 39 -15.11 -9.44 -3.81
N GLN A 40 -14.27 -8.44 -3.98
CA GLN A 40 -13.62 -8.12 -5.25
C GLN A 40 -12.15 -8.44 -5.10
N ASN A 41 -11.72 -9.56 -5.67
CA ASN A 41 -10.36 -10.07 -5.56
C ASN A 41 -9.50 -9.82 -6.81
N ILE A 42 -10.02 -9.11 -7.81
CA ILE A 42 -9.28 -8.79 -9.05
C ILE A 42 -8.88 -7.32 -9.02
N SER A 43 -7.58 -7.07 -8.99
CA SER A 43 -6.99 -5.75 -9.18
C SER A 43 -6.83 -5.44 -10.66
N TYR A 44 -7.22 -4.22 -11.05
CA TYR A 44 -6.93 -3.69 -12.39
C TYR A 44 -5.71 -2.75 -12.37
N ARG A 45 -5.17 -2.47 -11.17
CA ARG A 45 -4.11 -1.48 -10.94
C ARG A 45 -2.75 -2.13 -10.76
N ASN A 46 -2.66 -3.09 -9.85
CA ASN A 46 -1.38 -3.54 -9.32
C ASN A 46 -0.65 -4.46 -10.32
N PRO A 47 0.66 -4.25 -10.57
CA PRO A 47 1.50 -5.18 -11.32
C PRO A 47 1.60 -6.58 -10.71
N GLN A 48 2.20 -7.51 -11.44
CA GLN A 48 2.25 -8.93 -11.07
C GLN A 48 3.08 -9.20 -9.82
N ASP A 49 4.30 -8.67 -9.77
CA ASP A 49 5.16 -8.73 -8.60
C ASP A 49 4.51 -8.14 -7.33
N VAL A 50 3.66 -7.12 -7.47
CA VAL A 50 2.91 -6.57 -6.35
C VAL A 50 1.78 -7.49 -5.90
N TYR A 51 0.95 -8.07 -6.80
CA TYR A 51 -0.14 -8.95 -6.33
C TYR A 51 0.40 -10.17 -5.59
N GLN A 52 1.55 -10.71 -6.00
CA GLN A 52 2.13 -11.92 -5.40
C GLN A 52 2.40 -11.71 -3.90
N LEU A 53 2.79 -10.51 -3.48
CA LEU A 53 2.98 -10.16 -2.07
C LEU A 53 1.69 -10.20 -1.25
N TRP A 54 0.54 -10.06 -1.90
CA TRP A 54 -0.78 -9.93 -1.27
C TRP A 54 -1.68 -11.15 -1.48
N PHE A 55 -1.27 -12.13 -2.28
CA PHE A 55 -2.10 -13.27 -2.70
C PHE A 55 -2.77 -13.97 -1.50
N ASP A 56 -1.99 -14.34 -0.49
CA ASP A 56 -2.45 -15.07 0.69
C ASP A 56 -3.05 -14.17 1.79
N LYS A 57 -2.99 -12.84 1.64
CA LYS A 57 -3.54 -11.90 2.63
C LYS A 57 -5.07 -11.75 2.48
N TYR A 58 -5.64 -12.23 1.38
CA TYR A 58 -7.09 -12.22 1.14
C TYR A 58 -7.60 -13.66 1.06
N ALA A 59 -8.61 -14.00 1.87
CA ALA A 59 -9.10 -15.38 2.00
C ALA A 59 -9.57 -16.02 0.68
N ALA A 60 -10.01 -15.22 -0.29
CA ALA A 60 -10.45 -15.66 -1.62
C ALA A 60 -9.36 -15.45 -2.70
N GLY A 61 -8.10 -15.27 -2.29
CA GLY A 61 -6.98 -14.86 -3.13
C GLY A 61 -7.02 -13.37 -3.51
N TYR A 62 -5.92 -12.90 -4.11
CA TYR A 62 -5.80 -11.57 -4.72
C TYR A 62 -5.12 -11.71 -6.09
N PHE A 63 -5.79 -11.27 -7.15
CA PHE A 63 -5.40 -11.44 -8.53
C PHE A 63 -5.21 -10.08 -9.22
N THR A 64 -4.60 -10.07 -10.39
CA THR A 64 -4.52 -8.87 -11.23
C THR A 64 -4.75 -9.17 -12.71
N THR A 65 -5.32 -8.21 -13.43
CA THR A 65 -5.34 -8.22 -14.91
C THR A 65 -4.19 -7.43 -15.51
N ASN A 66 -3.39 -6.74 -14.69
CA ASN A 66 -2.24 -5.98 -15.16
C ASN A 66 -1.14 -6.94 -15.66
N ARG A 67 -0.60 -6.67 -16.85
CA ARG A 67 0.42 -7.51 -17.52
C ARG A 67 1.86 -7.15 -17.15
N THR A 68 2.09 -6.07 -16.41
CA THR A 68 3.43 -5.70 -15.95
C THR A 68 3.95 -6.74 -14.97
N ALA A 69 4.94 -7.53 -15.38
CA ALA A 69 5.49 -8.62 -14.56
C ALA A 69 6.29 -8.10 -13.35
N ILE A 70 7.22 -7.18 -13.60
CA ILE A 70 8.15 -6.61 -12.62
C ILE A 70 7.99 -5.09 -12.62
N SER A 71 7.80 -4.50 -11.44
CA SER A 71 7.54 -3.07 -11.24
C SER A 71 8.28 -2.46 -10.05
N MET A 72 8.79 -3.29 -9.12
CA MET A 72 9.52 -2.84 -7.93
C MET A 72 11.04 -2.88 -8.15
N GLN A 73 11.72 -1.80 -7.78
CA GLN A 73 13.17 -1.72 -7.76
C GLN A 73 13.65 -1.16 -6.41
N PRO A 74 14.10 -2.01 -5.47
CA PRO A 74 14.66 -1.55 -4.22
C PRO A 74 16.04 -0.91 -4.45
N VAL A 75 16.28 0.24 -3.82
CA VAL A 75 17.57 0.93 -3.87
C VAL A 75 18.01 1.24 -2.44
N ILE A 76 19.20 0.77 -2.07
CA ILE A 76 19.81 1.09 -0.77
C ILE A 76 20.60 2.39 -0.92
N LEU A 77 20.31 3.35 -0.05
CA LEU A 77 21.01 4.62 -0.01
C LEU A 77 22.20 4.53 0.95
N ALA A 78 23.39 4.89 0.49
CA ALA A 78 24.56 5.02 1.36
C ALA A 78 24.44 6.20 2.35
N ALA A 79 23.78 7.27 1.92
CA ALA A 79 23.49 8.44 2.73
C ALA A 79 22.20 9.13 2.25
N LYS A 80 21.54 9.90 3.12
CA LYS A 80 20.28 10.61 2.77
C LYS A 80 20.44 11.56 1.58
N GLN A 81 21.60 12.22 1.48
CA GLN A 81 21.91 13.20 0.43
C GLN A 81 22.02 12.55 -0.96
N ALA A 82 22.35 11.26 -1.01
CA ALA A 82 22.46 10.48 -2.24
C ALA A 82 21.10 10.20 -2.89
N LEU A 83 19.99 10.42 -2.18
CA LEU A 83 18.65 10.27 -2.74
C LEU A 83 18.47 11.20 -3.94
N ARG A 84 18.23 10.59 -5.10
CA ARG A 84 17.84 11.24 -6.37
C ARG A 84 16.57 10.58 -6.88
N ILE A 85 15.50 11.37 -7.00
CA ILE A 85 14.23 10.92 -7.55
C ILE A 85 13.99 11.66 -8.87
N ALA A 86 13.74 10.92 -9.93
CA ALA A 86 13.45 11.50 -11.24
C ALA A 86 12.12 12.26 -11.24
N ALA A 87 11.99 13.24 -12.14
CA ALA A 87 10.74 13.97 -12.32
C ALA A 87 9.57 13.02 -12.70
N GLY A 88 8.36 13.37 -12.26
CA GLY A 88 7.14 12.62 -12.55
C GLY A 88 6.86 11.43 -11.61
N PHE A 89 7.69 11.21 -10.59
CA PHE A 89 7.40 10.26 -9.52
C PHE A 89 6.56 10.91 -8.42
N GLN A 90 5.54 10.20 -7.96
CA GLN A 90 4.88 10.52 -6.69
C GLN A 90 5.77 10.05 -5.54
N VAL A 91 6.29 11.00 -4.75
CA VAL A 91 7.13 10.67 -3.59
C VAL A 91 6.25 10.34 -2.40
N LEU A 92 6.45 9.14 -1.84
CA LEU A 92 5.75 8.67 -0.66
C LEU A 92 6.73 8.43 0.48
N THR A 93 6.28 8.76 1.69
CA THR A 93 6.95 8.38 2.94
C THR A 93 5.99 7.62 3.82
N PHE A 94 6.49 6.93 4.84
CA PHE A 94 5.58 6.36 5.82
C PHE A 94 5.22 7.35 6.93
N THR A 95 6.18 8.17 7.37
CA THR A 95 5.99 9.10 8.47
C THR A 95 5.82 10.55 8.00
N GLN A 96 5.15 11.34 8.83
CA GLN A 96 5.04 12.80 8.65
C GLN A 96 6.41 13.49 8.84
N GLU A 97 7.29 12.92 9.66
CA GLU A 97 8.65 13.45 9.86
C GLU A 97 9.49 13.34 8.58
N GLU A 98 9.54 12.16 7.94
CA GLU A 98 10.23 11.98 6.66
C GLU A 98 9.63 12.85 5.56
N LYS A 99 8.30 13.04 5.57
CA LYS A 99 7.64 13.96 4.63
C LYS A 99 8.17 15.38 4.79
N LYS A 100 8.26 15.89 6.04
CA LYS A 100 8.81 17.23 6.33
C LYS A 100 10.27 17.36 5.87
N GLU A 101 11.07 16.30 6.01
CA GLU A 101 12.46 16.30 5.55
C GLU A 101 12.57 16.37 4.02
N LEU A 102 11.69 15.67 3.29
CA LEU A 102 11.76 15.57 1.83
C LEU A 102 11.07 16.71 1.08
N ILE A 103 10.07 17.37 1.67
CA ILE A 103 9.27 18.40 0.99
C ILE A 103 10.11 19.62 0.55
N ALA A 104 11.24 19.87 1.24
CA ALA A 104 12.18 20.92 0.86
C ALA A 104 12.89 20.65 -0.48
N LYS A 105 13.02 19.37 -0.88
CA LYS A 105 13.77 18.94 -2.07
C LYS A 105 12.88 18.43 -3.19
N TYR A 106 11.72 17.86 -2.87
CA TYR A 106 10.84 17.24 -3.84
C TYR A 106 9.44 17.86 -3.79
N PRO A 107 8.88 18.29 -4.93
CA PRO A 107 7.48 18.68 -4.97
C PRO A 107 6.60 17.42 -4.81
N ASN A 108 5.45 17.58 -4.15
CA ASN A 108 4.44 16.53 -3.97
C ASN A 108 4.87 15.32 -3.11
N VAL A 109 5.44 15.55 -1.92
CA VAL A 109 5.68 14.47 -0.95
C VAL A 109 4.42 14.23 -0.11
N HIS A 110 3.97 12.97 -0.03
CA HIS A 110 2.83 12.58 0.81
C HIS A 110 3.16 11.35 1.65
N THR A 111 2.45 11.16 2.75
CA THR A 111 2.52 9.90 3.47
C THR A 111 1.67 8.83 2.76
N VAL A 112 1.99 7.55 2.94
CA VAL A 112 1.17 6.42 2.44
C VAL A 112 -0.30 6.56 2.86
N HIS A 113 -0.55 7.03 4.08
CA HIS A 113 -1.91 7.26 4.60
C HIS A 113 -2.66 8.37 3.83
N GLU A 114 -2.00 9.47 3.48
CA GLU A 114 -2.62 10.61 2.75
C GLU A 114 -2.99 10.28 1.30
N VAL A 115 -2.41 9.21 0.75
CA VAL A 115 -2.65 8.79 -0.64
C VAL A 115 -3.47 7.52 -0.77
N GLN A 116 -4.04 7.03 0.34
CA GLN A 116 -4.91 5.86 0.31
C GLN A 116 -6.07 6.08 -0.68
N GLY A 117 -6.34 5.06 -1.50
CA GLY A 117 -7.34 5.13 -2.58
C GLY A 117 -6.88 5.81 -3.87
N LYS A 118 -5.75 6.53 -3.88
CA LYS A 118 -5.21 7.17 -5.10
C LYS A 118 -4.42 6.18 -5.96
N THR A 119 -4.22 6.54 -7.23
CA THR A 119 -3.47 5.76 -8.22
C THR A 119 -2.42 6.63 -8.87
N TYR A 120 -1.19 6.11 -9.02
CA TYR A 120 -0.08 6.80 -9.66
C TYR A 120 0.63 5.88 -10.63
N LYS A 121 1.16 6.45 -11.72
CA LYS A 121 1.93 5.68 -12.71
C LYS A 121 3.33 5.31 -12.21
N LYS A 122 3.95 6.21 -11.45
CA LYS A 122 5.31 6.06 -10.89
C LYS A 122 5.31 6.51 -9.45
N VAL A 123 5.85 5.68 -8.57
CA VAL A 123 5.90 5.92 -7.11
C VAL A 123 7.33 5.73 -6.64
N ALA A 124 7.83 6.67 -5.84
CA ALA A 124 9.08 6.55 -5.11
C ALA A 124 8.75 6.49 -3.61
N LEU A 125 8.77 5.28 -3.05
CA LEU A 125 8.58 5.08 -1.61
C LEU A 125 9.93 5.24 -0.92
N VAL A 126 10.05 6.25 -0.06
CA VAL A 126 11.30 6.61 0.62
C VAL A 126 11.15 6.34 2.12
N ARG A 127 12.13 5.60 2.65
CA ARG A 127 12.35 5.42 4.08
C ARG A 127 13.74 5.94 4.42
N LEU A 128 13.80 6.95 5.26
CA LEU A 128 15.05 7.56 5.75
C LEU A 128 15.38 7.13 7.17
N ASN A 129 14.38 6.66 7.94
CA ASN A 129 14.59 6.21 9.30
C ASN A 129 14.98 4.72 9.37
N PRO A 130 16.21 4.37 9.81
CA PRO A 130 16.65 2.99 9.93
C PRO A 130 16.06 2.27 11.15
N LYS A 131 15.48 3.01 12.11
CA LYS A 131 14.87 2.40 13.30
C LYS A 131 13.70 1.51 12.89
N LYS A 132 13.55 0.39 13.60
CA LYS A 132 12.34 -0.43 13.51
C LYS A 132 11.18 0.36 14.10
N LEU A 133 10.14 0.56 13.32
CA LEU A 133 8.88 1.16 13.73
C LEU A 133 7.78 0.14 13.47
N ALA A 134 6.79 0.05 14.36
CA ALA A 134 5.67 -0.89 14.19
C ALA A 134 4.91 -0.72 12.86
N LEU A 135 4.98 0.49 12.28
CA LEU A 135 4.39 0.81 10.97
C LEU A 135 5.07 0.08 9.79
N PHE A 136 6.34 -0.34 9.93
CA PHE A 136 7.07 -1.05 8.87
C PHE A 136 7.85 -2.20 9.50
N ASP A 137 7.16 -3.33 9.65
CA ASP A 137 7.82 -4.62 9.85
C ASP A 137 8.20 -5.19 8.49
N SER A 138 9.47 -5.55 8.35
CA SER A 138 9.99 -6.09 7.09
C SER A 138 9.72 -7.58 7.04
N GLU A 139 8.70 -8.01 6.30
CA GLU A 139 8.70 -9.39 5.80
C GLU A 139 9.87 -9.52 4.82
N LYS A 140 10.65 -10.61 4.93
CA LYS A 140 11.78 -10.85 4.01
C LYS A 140 11.22 -10.87 2.58
N PHE A 141 11.68 -9.94 1.75
CA PHE A 141 11.49 -10.06 0.30
C PHE A 141 12.16 -11.38 -0.10
N ARG A 142 11.36 -12.41 -0.40
CA ARG A 142 11.90 -13.61 -1.03
C ARG A 142 12.50 -13.12 -2.34
N SER A 143 13.83 -13.19 -2.43
CA SER A 143 14.53 -13.02 -3.69
C SER A 143 13.81 -13.86 -4.74
N ILE A 144 13.23 -13.21 -5.74
CA ILE A 144 12.74 -13.90 -6.92
C ILE A 144 14.00 -14.43 -7.62
N ASN A 145 14.43 -15.65 -7.26
CA ASN A 145 15.38 -16.42 -8.03
C ASN A 145 15.04 -17.91 -7.96
N SER A 146 14.78 -18.44 -9.16
CA SER A 146 14.97 -19.80 -9.67
C SER A 146 14.04 -20.96 -9.32
N ASN A 147 12.81 -20.76 -8.81
CA ASN A 147 11.81 -21.85 -8.76
C ASN A 147 10.39 -21.33 -8.98
N LEU A 148 10.11 -20.80 -10.17
CA LEU A 148 8.73 -20.75 -10.65
C LEU A 148 8.31 -22.20 -10.93
N PRO A 149 7.22 -22.72 -10.33
CA PRO A 149 6.63 -23.96 -10.81
C PRO A 149 6.25 -23.75 -12.28
N GLU A 150 6.63 -24.69 -13.14
CA GLU A 150 6.25 -24.70 -14.55
C GLU A 150 4.76 -24.36 -14.67
N ILE A 151 4.48 -23.22 -15.30
CA ILE A 151 3.14 -22.94 -15.80
C ILE A 151 2.90 -23.99 -16.88
N ARG A 152 2.23 -25.08 -16.51
CA ARG A 152 1.68 -26.03 -17.47
C ARG A 152 0.74 -25.23 -18.37
N ARG A 153 1.20 -24.99 -19.59
CA ARG A 153 0.32 -24.63 -20.71
C ARG A 153 -0.57 -25.84 -20.98
N CYS A 154 -1.81 -25.77 -20.51
CA CYS A 154 -2.96 -26.42 -21.10
C CYS A 154 -4.10 -25.41 -21.10
#